data_AF-A0A4R9LR75-F1
#
_entry.id   AF-A0A4R9LR75-F1
#
_cell.length_a   1.000
_cell.length_b   1.000
_cell.length_c   1.000
_cell.angle_alpha   90.00
_cell.angle_beta   90.00
_cell.angle_gamma   90.00
#
_symmetry.space_group_name_H-M   'P 1'
#
loop_
_entity.id
_entity.type
_entity.pdbx_description
1 polymer ?
#
loop_
_entity_poly.entity_id
_entity_poly.type
_entity_poly.pdbx_seq_one_letter_code
_entity_poly.pdbx_strand_id
1 'polypeptide(L)'
;MLFSKLLYNRILLFSLVLLFLFSCSRPNESHYQFWKDYDSMQRAIKSSTTNETFLTAQFGGFSQGKEKDLKKTNSGIFYLELGGKLSDSDKWSIDWYPETTNGSDYFAKTEYTPKLWGQKEIYTVQRSQTSHWNGYLPRDFFAWLNEFAFIASDEPSYQKLKKDSANLQFLCETMQCHIYDETDWVVLEFVLNEETQKRFPGFYNRTGSRLEKSKLNLEIWDKANPEDRIHLSNQGKTLQFRLPAQPRKQFFQKPIEIHFLADIEIRSYGTIAKIQNLEYVLQYYSLANEDRLKGKFIKVGKKEISGNVLYFIPTGIIDFFIPGNMNEYFSDMLTLLVNGTQGKGGSQLEAVYQKKVNLQTNKITTYGEIMRKKFSLFGNDNSQDAAQDFDFYASWESAMLKDLKGATSH
;
A
#
# COMPACT_ATOMS: atom_id res chain seq x y z
N MET A 1 -22.82 11.63 9.31
CA MET A 1 -22.93 10.19 8.98
C MET A 1 -21.83 9.80 8.00
N LEU A 2 -21.24 8.64 8.24
CA LEU A 2 -19.91 8.18 7.87
C LEU A 2 -19.64 8.15 6.36
N PHE A 3 -18.77 9.04 5.88
CA PHE A 3 -18.24 8.99 4.52
C PHE A 3 -16.81 9.55 4.51
N SER A 4 -15.79 8.70 4.78
CA SER A 4 -14.42 8.87 4.25
C SER A 4 -13.42 7.72 4.52
N LYS A 5 -13.76 6.62 5.21
CA LYS A 5 -12.85 5.52 5.60
C LYS A 5 -12.24 4.67 4.45
N LEU A 6 -12.36 5.08 3.19
CA LEU A 6 -12.32 4.20 2.01
C LEU A 6 -10.97 4.07 1.27
N LEU A 7 -10.00 4.97 1.47
CA LEU A 7 -8.76 4.97 0.68
C LEU A 7 -7.52 4.46 1.42
N TYR A 8 -7.60 4.36 2.75
CA TYR A 8 -6.53 3.81 3.59
C TYR A 8 -6.23 2.32 3.26
N ASN A 9 -7.20 1.59 2.68
CA ASN A 9 -7.09 0.15 2.42
C ASN A 9 -6.27 -0.27 1.20
N ARG A 10 -6.10 0.59 0.18
CA ARG A 10 -5.36 0.20 -1.03
C ARG A 10 -3.85 0.27 -0.82
N ILE A 11 -3.40 1.19 0.05
CA ILE A 11 -2.03 1.23 0.53
C ILE A 11 -1.81 0.08 1.52
N LEU A 12 -2.81 -0.29 2.35
CA LEU A 12 -2.73 -1.39 3.30
C LEU A 12 -2.52 -2.76 2.67
N LEU A 13 -3.06 -3.03 1.47
CA LEU A 13 -2.83 -4.31 0.77
C LEU A 13 -1.42 -4.37 0.13
N PHE A 14 -0.94 -3.25 -0.43
CA PHE A 14 0.43 -3.13 -0.95
C PHE A 14 1.47 -3.06 0.17
N SER A 15 1.13 -2.45 1.31
CA SER A 15 1.96 -2.47 2.51
C SER A 15 1.86 -3.81 3.23
N LEU A 16 0.75 -4.57 3.16
CA LEU A 16 0.71 -5.97 3.59
C LEU A 16 1.76 -6.76 2.81
N VAL A 17 1.74 -6.69 1.48
CA VAL A 17 2.69 -7.39 0.60
C VAL A 17 4.15 -6.94 0.82
N LEU A 18 4.39 -5.66 1.11
CA LEU A 18 5.73 -5.15 1.42
C LEU A 18 6.17 -5.40 2.88
N LEU A 19 5.24 -5.57 3.85
CA LEU A 19 5.54 -5.78 5.28
C LEU A 19 5.53 -7.28 5.69
N PHE A 20 4.94 -8.18 4.89
CA PHE A 20 5.03 -9.66 5.06
C PHE A 20 6.45 -10.22 5.03
N LEU A 21 7.41 -9.37 4.71
CA LEU A 21 8.64 -9.74 4.06
C LEU A 21 9.82 -8.99 4.73
N PHE A 22 9.85 -8.92 6.07
CA PHE A 22 11.03 -8.46 6.82
C PHE A 22 11.32 -9.39 8.01
N SER A 23 11.44 -10.68 7.73
CA SER A 23 12.16 -11.57 8.66
C SER A 23 13.65 -11.43 8.32
N CYS A 24 14.35 -10.64 9.13
CA CYS A 24 15.79 -10.46 9.00
C CYS A 24 16.48 -11.73 9.51
N SER A 25 17.26 -12.40 8.66
CA SER A 25 18.17 -13.49 9.09
C SER A 25 19.28 -13.01 10.03
N ARG A 26 19.45 -11.67 10.13
CA ARG A 26 20.43 -10.98 10.96
C ARG A 26 19.84 -9.67 11.53
N PRO A 27 20.06 -9.36 12.81
CA PRO A 27 19.68 -8.08 13.40
C PRO A 27 20.27 -6.90 12.61
N ASN A 28 19.51 -5.81 12.50
CA ASN A 28 19.93 -4.58 11.82
C ASN A 28 19.41 -3.37 12.60
N GLU A 29 20.26 -2.82 13.46
CA GLU A 29 19.93 -1.70 14.34
C GLU A 29 19.48 -0.45 13.57
N SER A 30 20.08 -0.19 12.40
CA SER A 30 19.69 0.96 11.57
C SER A 30 18.27 0.79 11.00
N HIS A 31 17.92 -0.41 10.56
CA HIS A 31 16.56 -0.73 10.09
C HIS A 31 15.57 -0.71 11.25
N TYR A 32 15.93 -1.27 12.40
CA TYR A 32 15.11 -1.24 13.61
C TYR A 32 14.76 0.20 14.01
N GLN A 33 15.75 1.09 14.10
CA GLN A 33 15.53 2.48 14.46
C GLN A 33 14.66 3.20 13.42
N PHE A 34 14.90 2.96 12.12
CA PHE A 34 14.08 3.51 11.04
C PHE A 34 12.60 3.12 11.20
N TRP A 35 12.30 1.83 11.36
CA TRP A 35 10.92 1.36 11.46
C TRP A 35 10.25 1.82 12.76
N LYS A 36 10.97 1.79 13.89
CA LYS A 36 10.50 2.33 15.17
C LYS A 36 10.08 3.80 15.04
N ASP A 37 10.92 4.63 14.42
CA ASP A 37 10.64 6.07 14.28
C ASP A 37 9.50 6.34 13.30
N TYR A 38 9.48 5.60 12.18
CA TYR A 38 8.39 5.66 11.20
C TYR A 38 7.04 5.29 11.84
N ASP A 39 6.98 4.21 12.61
CA ASP A 39 5.73 3.75 13.22
C ASP A 39 5.26 4.67 14.36
N SER A 40 6.21 5.19 15.16
CA SER A 40 5.95 6.23 16.15
C SER A 40 5.35 7.47 15.49
N MET A 41 5.90 7.89 14.34
CA MET A 41 5.37 9.00 13.56
C MET A 41 3.95 8.70 13.04
N GLN A 42 3.72 7.54 12.44
CA GLN A 42 2.38 7.17 11.94
C GLN A 42 1.32 7.19 13.04
N ARG A 43 1.68 6.73 14.25
CA ARG A 43 0.81 6.82 15.43
C ARG A 43 0.55 8.26 15.84
N ALA A 44 1.59 9.09 15.90
CA ALA A 44 1.46 10.51 16.24
C ALA A 44 0.56 11.27 15.24
N ILE A 45 0.70 11.01 13.94
CA ILE A 45 -0.15 11.58 12.89
C ILE A 45 -1.61 11.18 13.11
N LYS A 46 -1.88 9.90 13.36
CA LYS A 46 -3.26 9.43 13.62
C LYS A 46 -3.87 10.08 14.87
N SER A 47 -3.09 10.29 15.93
CA SER A 47 -3.56 10.94 17.15
C SER A 47 -3.66 12.47 17.06
N SER A 48 -3.02 13.09 16.06
CA SER A 48 -2.95 14.56 15.94
C SER A 48 -4.28 15.22 15.56
N THR A 49 -5.28 14.45 15.09
CA THR A 49 -6.56 15.00 14.67
C THR A 49 -7.69 13.98 14.77
N THR A 50 -8.88 14.45 15.13
CA THR A 50 -10.14 13.70 15.01
C THR A 50 -10.82 13.94 13.66
N ASN A 51 -10.29 14.84 12.83
CA ASN A 51 -10.85 15.15 11.52
C ASN A 51 -10.44 14.07 10.51
N GLU A 52 -11.33 13.10 10.29
CA GLU A 52 -11.13 12.03 9.31
C GLU A 52 -10.86 12.55 7.88
N THR A 53 -11.37 13.73 7.53
CA THR A 53 -11.10 14.34 6.21
C THR A 53 -9.62 14.65 6.04
N PHE A 54 -8.93 15.11 7.09
CA PHE A 54 -7.50 15.45 7.01
C PHE A 54 -6.67 14.21 6.73
N LEU A 55 -6.89 13.16 7.52
CA LEU A 55 -6.21 11.88 7.32
C LEU A 55 -6.48 11.33 5.91
N THR A 56 -7.73 11.34 5.46
CA THR A 56 -8.08 10.83 4.13
C THR A 56 -7.48 11.68 3.00
N ALA A 57 -7.51 13.00 3.13
CA ALA A 57 -6.95 13.94 2.16
C ALA A 57 -5.43 13.84 2.10
N GLN A 58 -4.74 13.56 3.21
CA GLN A 58 -3.29 13.37 3.23
C GLN A 58 -2.82 12.18 2.36
N PHE A 59 -3.70 11.18 2.19
CA PHE A 59 -3.43 9.99 1.38
C PHE A 59 -3.99 10.09 -0.06
N GLY A 60 -4.31 11.30 -0.54
CA GLY A 60 -4.84 11.51 -1.90
C GLY A 60 -6.36 11.30 -2.02
N GLY A 61 -7.05 11.08 -0.90
CA GLY A 61 -8.49 10.90 -0.85
C GLY A 61 -9.24 12.17 -0.53
N PHE A 62 -9.81 12.80 -1.56
CA PHE A 62 -10.70 13.95 -1.38
C PHE A 62 -11.95 13.87 -2.26
N SER A 63 -13.01 14.57 -1.88
CA SER A 63 -14.27 14.61 -2.63
C SER A 63 -14.97 15.95 -2.42
N GLN A 64 -15.85 16.33 -3.35
CA GLN A 64 -16.53 17.63 -3.35
C GLN A 64 -17.21 17.98 -2.01
N GLY A 65 -17.89 17.02 -1.37
CA GLY A 65 -18.61 17.27 -0.11
C GLY A 65 -17.72 17.63 1.08
N LYS A 66 -16.40 17.50 0.93
CA LYS A 66 -15.38 17.74 1.96
C LYS A 66 -14.52 18.97 1.68
N GLU A 67 -14.83 19.74 0.64
CA GLU A 67 -14.07 20.93 0.21
C GLU A 67 -13.88 21.96 1.32
N LYS A 68 -14.92 22.17 2.13
CA LYS A 68 -14.92 23.15 3.23
C LYS A 68 -13.94 22.82 4.37
N ASP A 69 -13.46 21.57 4.43
CA ASP A 69 -12.60 21.14 5.53
C ASP A 69 -11.13 21.52 5.26
N LEU A 70 -10.72 21.75 4.01
CA LEU A 70 -9.34 22.08 3.64
C LEU A 70 -9.12 23.59 3.43
N LYS A 71 -7.89 24.06 3.63
CA LYS A 71 -7.51 25.42 3.23
C LYS A 71 -7.55 25.54 1.70
N LYS A 72 -7.86 26.74 1.22
CA LYS A 72 -8.00 27.05 -0.21
C LYS A 72 -7.15 28.26 -0.57
N THR A 73 -6.36 28.16 -1.63
CA THR A 73 -5.61 29.29 -2.18
C THR A 73 -6.53 30.27 -2.91
N ASN A 74 -6.05 31.49 -3.17
CA ASN A 74 -6.78 32.48 -3.99
C ASN A 74 -7.07 31.97 -5.42
N SER A 75 -6.22 31.08 -5.95
CA SER A 75 -6.40 30.42 -7.25
C SER A 75 -7.38 29.24 -7.21
N GLY A 76 -7.93 28.92 -6.04
CA GLY A 76 -8.95 27.89 -5.87
C GLY A 76 -8.43 26.46 -5.66
N ILE A 77 -7.14 26.29 -5.37
CA ILE A 77 -6.52 25.00 -5.05
C ILE A 77 -6.80 24.68 -3.59
N PHE A 78 -7.33 23.48 -3.32
CA PHE A 78 -7.49 22.99 -1.95
C PHE A 78 -6.21 22.29 -1.51
N TYR A 79 -5.76 22.52 -0.28
CA TYR A 79 -4.51 21.92 0.18
C TYR A 79 -4.53 21.58 1.66
N LEU A 80 -3.64 20.66 2.01
CA LEU A 80 -3.38 20.21 3.37
C LEU A 80 -1.87 20.11 3.58
N GLU A 81 -1.40 20.60 4.71
CA GLU A 81 0.00 20.57 5.12
C GLU A 81 0.13 19.93 6.49
N LEU A 82 1.17 19.12 6.65
CA LEU A 82 1.47 18.39 7.86
C LEU A 82 2.97 18.52 8.14
N GLY A 83 3.31 19.13 9.27
CA GLY A 83 4.68 19.22 9.78
C GLY A 83 4.87 18.27 10.94
N GLY A 84 6.06 17.69 11.04
CA GLY A 84 6.46 16.83 12.14
C GLY A 84 7.88 17.11 12.59
N LYS A 85 8.09 17.13 13.90
CA LYS A 85 9.41 17.23 14.52
C LYS A 85 9.59 16.15 15.58
N LEU A 86 10.72 15.45 15.53
CA LEU A 86 11.11 14.47 16.52
C LEU A 86 11.86 15.21 17.65
N SER A 87 11.40 15.07 18.87
CA SER A 87 12.12 15.59 20.03
C SER A 87 13.24 14.66 20.45
N ASP A 88 14.19 15.16 21.26
CA ASP A 88 15.29 14.38 21.85
C ASP A 88 14.79 13.22 22.76
N SER A 89 13.49 13.17 23.08
CA SER A 89 12.84 12.12 23.86
C SER A 89 12.13 11.06 23.00
N ASP A 90 12.46 10.96 21.70
CA ASP A 90 11.82 10.08 20.71
C ASP A 90 10.30 10.31 20.56
N LYS A 91 9.82 11.52 20.87
CA LYS A 91 8.40 11.88 20.75
C LYS A 91 8.18 12.84 19.59
N TRP A 92 7.24 12.47 18.73
CA TRP A 92 6.79 13.28 17.60
C TRP A 92 5.82 14.39 18.04
N SER A 93 6.15 15.63 17.69
CA SER A 93 5.19 16.73 17.63
C SER A 93 4.68 16.84 16.19
N ILE A 94 3.36 16.82 16.01
CA ILE A 94 2.71 16.83 14.69
C ILE A 94 1.73 18.00 14.63
N ASP A 95 1.90 18.85 13.63
CA ASP A 95 1.09 20.05 13.43
C ASP A 95 0.47 20.09 12.03
N TRP A 96 -0.84 20.29 11.97
CA TRP A 96 -1.56 20.56 10.73
C TRP A 96 -1.47 22.04 10.40
N TYR A 97 -1.01 22.38 9.20
CA TYR A 97 -0.71 23.74 8.76
C TYR A 97 0.32 24.46 9.66
N PRO A 98 1.55 23.93 9.77
CA PRO A 98 2.59 24.55 10.60
C PRO A 98 2.91 25.97 10.11
N GLU A 99 3.22 26.87 11.04
CA GLU A 99 3.57 28.27 10.71
C GLU A 99 4.89 28.38 9.93
N THR A 100 5.83 27.47 10.18
CA THR A 100 7.10 27.38 9.46
C THR A 100 7.40 25.93 9.09
N THR A 101 8.01 25.73 7.93
CA THR A 101 8.44 24.41 7.44
C THR A 101 9.94 24.18 7.61
N ASN A 102 10.67 25.20 8.08
CA ASN A 102 12.11 25.13 8.29
C ASN A 102 12.44 24.31 9.54
N GLY A 103 13.28 23.29 9.38
CA GLY A 103 13.74 22.45 10.48
C GLY A 103 12.77 21.34 10.91
N SER A 104 11.77 21.00 10.07
CA SER A 104 10.93 19.82 10.29
C SER A 104 11.64 18.53 9.87
N ASP A 105 11.56 17.50 10.71
CA ASP A 105 12.05 16.15 10.38
C ASP A 105 11.12 15.44 9.41
N TYR A 106 9.86 15.84 9.38
CA TYR A 106 8.86 15.40 8.42
C TYR A 106 8.05 16.59 7.92
N PHE A 107 7.83 16.66 6.61
CA PHE A 107 6.88 17.59 6.02
C PHE A 107 6.14 16.91 4.89
N ALA A 108 4.83 17.10 4.84
CA ALA A 108 4.02 16.61 3.76
C ALA A 108 2.95 17.61 3.35
N LYS A 109 2.79 17.78 2.04
CA LYS A 109 1.81 18.66 1.42
C LYS A 109 1.01 17.89 0.38
N THR A 110 -0.30 18.04 0.44
CA THR A 110 -1.22 17.53 -0.57
C THR A 110 -2.03 18.67 -1.17
N GLU A 111 -2.10 18.74 -2.49
CA GLU A 111 -2.86 19.74 -3.24
C GLU A 111 -3.88 19.05 -4.15
N TYR A 112 -5.07 19.63 -4.20
CA TYR A 112 -6.19 19.23 -5.04
C TYR A 112 -6.59 20.41 -5.91
N THR A 113 -6.29 20.32 -7.19
CA THR A 113 -6.65 21.35 -8.18
C THR A 113 -7.90 20.90 -8.92
N PRO A 114 -9.05 21.59 -8.77
CA PRO A 114 -10.25 21.30 -9.55
C PRO A 114 -9.98 21.50 -11.04
N LYS A 115 -10.46 20.58 -11.87
CA LYS A 115 -10.31 20.63 -13.33
C LYS A 115 -11.52 20.01 -14.03
N LEU A 116 -11.76 20.43 -15.26
CA LEU A 116 -12.74 19.81 -16.15
C LEU A 116 -12.04 18.93 -17.19
N TRP A 117 -12.57 17.72 -17.38
CA TRP A 117 -12.20 16.79 -18.44
C TRP A 117 -13.43 16.53 -19.32
N GLY A 118 -13.52 17.23 -20.44
CA GLY A 118 -14.78 17.35 -21.17
C GLY A 118 -15.82 18.03 -20.28
N GLN A 119 -16.92 17.33 -19.99
CA GLN A 119 -17.96 17.80 -19.05
C GLN A 119 -17.80 17.23 -17.62
N LYS A 120 -16.79 16.40 -17.37
CA LYS A 120 -16.60 15.69 -16.09
C LYS A 120 -15.69 16.50 -15.17
N GLU A 121 -16.08 16.60 -13.90
CA GLU A 121 -15.28 17.27 -12.88
C GLU A 121 -14.28 16.30 -12.24
N ILE A 122 -13.01 16.69 -12.22
CA ILE A 122 -11.92 15.91 -11.65
C ILE A 122 -11.06 16.77 -10.72
N TYR A 123 -10.21 16.11 -9.94
CA TYR A 123 -9.07 16.72 -9.28
C TYR A 123 -7.78 16.22 -9.90
N THR A 124 -6.87 17.14 -10.17
CA THR A 124 -5.44 16.80 -10.16
C THR A 124 -4.97 16.81 -8.72
N VAL A 125 -4.27 15.76 -8.32
CA VAL A 125 -3.76 15.54 -6.97
C VAL A 125 -2.25 15.52 -7.02
N GLN A 126 -1.61 16.42 -6.29
CA GLN A 126 -0.16 16.45 -6.11
C GLN A 126 0.16 16.24 -4.64
N ARG A 127 1.03 15.27 -4.35
CA ARG A 127 1.51 15.03 -2.99
C ARG A 127 3.01 15.11 -2.99
N SER A 128 3.55 15.75 -1.98
CA SER A 128 4.98 15.79 -1.70
C SER A 128 5.19 15.47 -0.23
N GLN A 129 6.17 14.64 0.06
CA GLN A 129 6.58 14.26 1.39
C GLN A 129 8.10 14.34 1.44
N THR A 130 8.64 14.96 2.48
CA THR A 130 10.07 15.02 2.77
C THR A 130 10.27 14.53 4.20
N SER A 131 11.22 13.62 4.39
CA SER A 131 11.61 13.17 5.73
C SER A 131 13.11 13.08 5.91
N HIS A 132 13.54 13.22 7.16
CA HIS A 132 14.92 13.24 7.61
C HIS A 132 15.14 12.14 8.66
N TRP A 133 15.12 10.89 8.23
CA TRP A 133 15.45 9.76 9.11
C TRP A 133 16.29 8.73 8.36
N ASN A 134 17.30 8.24 9.05
CA ASN A 134 18.30 7.31 8.53
C ASN A 134 17.82 5.87 8.63
N GLY A 135 18.45 5.02 7.85
CA GLY A 135 18.56 3.61 8.20
C GLY A 135 17.80 2.66 7.31
N TYR A 136 17.15 3.11 6.23
CA TYR A 136 16.55 2.20 5.28
C TYR A 136 16.54 2.76 3.86
N LEU A 137 17.07 1.99 2.91
CA LEU A 137 17.09 2.32 1.49
C LEU A 137 16.38 1.24 0.65
N PRO A 138 15.80 1.60 -0.51
CA PRO A 138 15.23 0.62 -1.44
C PRO A 138 16.17 -0.55 -1.81
N ARG A 139 17.48 -0.33 -1.95
CA ARG A 139 18.44 -1.44 -2.17
C ARG A 139 18.41 -2.50 -1.09
N ASP A 140 18.14 -2.10 0.16
CA ASP A 140 18.14 -3.00 1.30
C ASP A 140 16.94 -3.96 1.21
N PHE A 141 15.78 -3.48 0.73
CA PHE A 141 14.62 -4.30 0.40
C PHE A 141 14.97 -5.39 -0.62
N PHE A 142 15.61 -4.98 -1.72
CA PHE A 142 15.95 -5.86 -2.83
C PHE A 142 16.99 -6.92 -2.46
N ALA A 143 17.98 -6.54 -1.65
CA ALA A 143 18.93 -7.48 -1.08
C ALA A 143 18.24 -8.49 -0.15
N TRP A 144 17.33 -8.02 0.71
CA TRP A 144 16.54 -8.88 1.58
C TRP A 144 15.63 -9.83 0.76
N LEU A 145 14.94 -9.33 -0.27
CA LEU A 145 14.02 -10.11 -1.09
C LEU A 145 14.76 -11.23 -1.84
N ASN A 146 15.96 -10.91 -2.34
CA ASN A 146 16.87 -11.90 -2.91
C ASN A 146 17.17 -13.01 -1.89
N GLU A 147 17.65 -12.65 -0.69
CA GLU A 147 17.98 -13.62 0.36
C GLU A 147 16.79 -14.47 0.81
N PHE A 148 15.63 -13.83 0.98
CA PHE A 148 14.41 -14.52 1.40
C PHE A 148 13.93 -15.55 0.37
N ALA A 149 14.04 -15.26 -0.93
CA ALA A 149 13.71 -16.24 -1.96
C ALA A 149 14.57 -17.51 -1.83
N PHE A 150 15.86 -17.37 -1.54
CA PHE A 150 16.74 -18.52 -1.28
C PHE A 150 16.35 -19.28 0.00
N ILE A 151 16.04 -18.56 1.08
CA ILE A 151 15.63 -19.18 2.35
C ILE A 151 14.32 -19.96 2.15
N ALA A 152 13.34 -19.39 1.45
CA ALA A 152 12.08 -20.05 1.17
C ALA A 152 12.27 -21.32 0.32
N SER A 153 13.19 -21.30 -0.65
CA SER A 153 13.50 -22.47 -1.50
C SER A 153 14.31 -23.58 -0.81
N ASP A 154 14.77 -23.36 0.43
CA ASP A 154 15.57 -24.32 1.19
C ASP A 154 14.87 -24.69 2.50
N GLU A 155 14.24 -25.87 2.53
CA GLU A 155 13.43 -26.33 3.67
C GLU A 155 14.16 -26.23 5.03
N PRO A 156 15.44 -26.66 5.19
CA PRO A 156 16.16 -26.47 6.45
C PRO A 156 16.30 -25.00 6.87
N SER A 157 16.62 -24.10 5.92
CA SER A 157 16.73 -22.67 6.18
C SER A 157 15.39 -22.05 6.52
N TYR A 158 14.31 -22.44 5.83
CA TYR A 158 12.97 -21.97 6.13
C TYR A 158 12.50 -22.43 7.51
N GLN A 159 12.69 -23.71 7.87
CA GLN A 159 12.31 -24.20 9.21
C GLN A 159 13.10 -23.50 10.31
N LYS A 160 14.39 -23.22 10.07
CA LYS A 160 15.19 -22.39 10.97
C LYS A 160 14.62 -20.97 11.07
N LEU A 161 14.29 -20.32 9.95
CA LEU A 161 13.69 -18.99 9.95
C LEU A 161 12.36 -18.97 10.72
N LYS A 162 11.48 -19.95 10.49
CA LYS A 162 10.21 -20.11 11.20
C LYS A 162 10.40 -20.29 12.70
N LYS A 163 11.48 -20.94 13.13
CA LYS A 163 11.84 -21.11 14.53
C LYS A 163 12.44 -19.85 15.15
N ASP A 164 13.20 -19.07 14.41
CA ASP A 164 14.00 -17.97 14.99
C ASP A 164 13.34 -16.59 14.80
N SER A 165 12.48 -16.43 13.79
CA SER A 165 11.78 -15.17 13.47
C SER A 165 10.52 -15.01 14.31
N ALA A 166 10.52 -14.03 15.21
CA ALA A 166 9.34 -13.63 15.97
C ALA A 166 8.20 -13.18 15.05
N ASN A 167 8.52 -12.56 13.91
CA ASN A 167 7.56 -12.17 12.90
C ASN A 167 6.84 -13.39 12.28
N LEU A 168 7.60 -14.37 11.79
CA LEU A 168 7.03 -15.55 11.14
C LEU A 168 6.30 -16.45 12.15
N GLN A 169 6.81 -16.57 13.38
CA GLN A 169 6.10 -17.20 14.49
C GLN A 169 4.75 -16.53 14.75
N PHE A 170 4.72 -15.21 14.93
CA PHE A 170 3.47 -14.48 15.17
C PHE A 170 2.43 -14.75 14.08
N LEU A 171 2.86 -14.68 12.80
CA LEU A 171 2.00 -14.93 11.67
C LEU A 171 1.46 -16.37 11.68
N CYS A 172 2.30 -17.37 11.96
CA CYS A 172 1.93 -18.78 11.93
C CYS A 172 1.23 -19.30 13.18
N GLU A 173 1.29 -18.59 14.29
CA GLU A 173 0.45 -18.84 15.46
C GLU A 173 -0.92 -18.14 15.34
N THR A 174 -1.00 -17.06 14.55
CA THR A 174 -2.23 -16.29 14.37
C THR A 174 -3.06 -16.79 13.19
N MET A 175 -2.39 -17.20 12.11
CA MET A 175 -2.95 -17.75 10.89
C MET A 175 -2.38 -19.15 10.66
N GLN A 176 -3.11 -20.00 9.94
CA GLN A 176 -2.54 -21.28 9.56
C GLN A 176 -1.56 -21.07 8.40
N CYS A 177 -0.28 -21.34 8.66
CA CYS A 177 0.80 -21.28 7.68
C CYS A 177 1.09 -22.64 7.07
N HIS A 178 1.24 -22.70 5.74
CA HIS A 178 1.79 -23.85 5.03
C HIS A 178 2.93 -23.42 4.11
N ILE A 179 3.93 -24.29 3.96
CA ILE A 179 4.93 -24.21 2.90
C ILE A 179 4.90 -25.52 2.13
N TYR A 180 4.90 -25.44 0.81
CA TYR A 180 4.98 -26.61 -0.06
C TYR A 180 5.54 -26.25 -1.44
N ASP A 181 6.08 -27.25 -2.11
CA ASP A 181 6.62 -27.12 -3.46
C ASP A 181 5.53 -27.37 -4.52
N GLU A 182 5.47 -26.50 -5.51
CA GLU A 182 4.86 -26.71 -6.82
C GLU A 182 5.99 -26.80 -7.87
N THR A 183 5.69 -27.23 -9.10
CA THR A 183 6.72 -27.49 -10.14
C THR A 183 7.74 -26.37 -10.32
N ASP A 184 7.28 -25.11 -10.37
CA ASP A 184 8.13 -23.94 -10.61
C ASP A 184 8.25 -23.03 -9.37
N TRP A 185 7.56 -23.37 -8.28
CA TRP A 185 7.33 -22.45 -7.16
C TRP A 185 7.51 -23.12 -5.81
N VAL A 186 8.03 -22.36 -4.85
CA VAL A 186 7.74 -22.60 -3.43
C VAL A 186 6.58 -21.70 -3.04
N VAL A 187 5.54 -22.29 -2.43
CA VAL A 187 4.33 -21.59 -2.04
C VAL A 187 4.31 -21.40 -0.53
N LEU A 188 4.29 -20.14 -0.09
CA LEU A 188 4.00 -19.74 1.28
C LEU A 188 2.53 -19.34 1.38
N GLU A 189 1.77 -20.11 2.14
CA GLU A 189 0.34 -19.92 2.31
C GLU A 189 -0.01 -19.46 3.73
N PHE A 190 -0.87 -18.45 3.84
CA PHE A 190 -1.43 -17.96 5.10
C PHE A 190 -2.96 -17.99 5.04
N VAL A 191 -3.58 -18.78 5.89
CA VAL A 191 -5.04 -18.93 5.96
C VAL A 191 -5.59 -18.28 7.22
N LEU A 192 -6.46 -17.28 7.05
CA LEU A 192 -7.22 -16.73 8.17
C LEU A 192 -8.27 -17.76 8.62
N ASN A 193 -8.09 -18.31 9.81
CA ASN A 193 -8.88 -19.43 10.36
C ASN A 193 -9.60 -19.04 11.66
N GLU A 194 -10.18 -20.03 12.36
CA GLU A 194 -10.87 -19.83 13.65
C GLU A 194 -9.95 -19.25 14.74
N GLU A 195 -8.66 -19.62 14.75
CA GLU A 195 -7.70 -19.07 15.71
C GLU A 195 -7.43 -17.59 15.41
N THR A 196 -7.34 -17.20 14.14
CA THR A 196 -7.27 -15.78 13.75
C THR A 196 -8.50 -15.01 14.25
N GLN A 197 -9.69 -15.58 14.08
CA GLN A 197 -10.94 -14.97 14.54
C GLN A 197 -10.99 -14.83 16.06
N LYS A 198 -10.47 -15.82 16.79
CA LYS A 198 -10.43 -15.80 18.26
C LYS A 198 -9.43 -14.78 18.79
N ARG A 199 -8.22 -14.72 18.24
CA ARG A 199 -7.15 -13.80 18.70
C ARG A 199 -7.38 -12.36 18.26
N PHE A 200 -7.83 -12.17 17.01
CA PHE A 200 -8.01 -10.85 16.41
C PHE A 200 -9.33 -10.77 15.62
N PRO A 201 -10.49 -10.78 16.32
CA PRO A 201 -11.81 -10.86 15.69
C PRO A 201 -12.07 -9.71 14.71
N GLY A 202 -11.61 -8.50 15.04
CA GLY A 202 -11.81 -7.36 14.16
C GLY A 202 -10.95 -7.41 12.89
N PHE A 203 -9.71 -7.90 12.96
CA PHE A 203 -8.89 -8.19 11.77
C PHE A 203 -9.52 -9.29 10.92
N TYR A 204 -9.97 -10.39 11.53
CA TYR A 204 -10.63 -11.48 10.81
C TYR A 204 -11.90 -11.02 10.08
N ASN A 205 -12.78 -10.30 10.77
CA ASN A 205 -14.03 -9.81 10.19
C ASN A 205 -13.76 -8.81 9.05
N ARG A 206 -12.78 -7.92 9.22
CA ARG A 206 -12.48 -6.88 8.24
C ARG A 206 -11.69 -7.40 7.05
N THR A 207 -10.51 -7.96 7.31
CA THR A 207 -9.59 -8.45 6.27
C THR A 207 -10.17 -9.71 5.63
N GLY A 208 -10.68 -10.65 6.43
CA GLY A 208 -11.29 -11.88 5.91
C GLY A 208 -12.47 -11.62 4.98
N SER A 209 -13.40 -10.72 5.37
CA SER A 209 -14.54 -10.33 4.50
C SER A 209 -14.09 -9.71 3.18
N ARG A 210 -13.01 -8.91 3.20
CA ARG A 210 -12.47 -8.30 1.98
C ARG A 210 -11.78 -9.30 1.07
N LEU A 211 -11.02 -10.22 1.65
CA LEU A 211 -10.39 -11.30 0.92
C LEU A 211 -11.45 -12.21 0.27
N GLU A 212 -12.56 -12.50 0.95
CA GLU A 212 -13.69 -13.24 0.35
C GLU A 212 -14.37 -12.48 -0.79
N LYS A 213 -14.45 -11.15 -0.66
CA LYS A 213 -15.03 -10.24 -1.65
C LYS A 213 -14.07 -9.86 -2.77
N SER A 214 -12.83 -10.35 -2.77
CA SER A 214 -11.85 -10.01 -3.81
C SER A 214 -11.09 -11.22 -4.30
N LYS A 215 -10.65 -11.15 -5.55
CA LYS A 215 -9.60 -12.03 -6.07
C LYS A 215 -8.51 -11.15 -6.63
N LEU A 216 -7.29 -11.40 -6.18
CA LEU A 216 -6.07 -10.78 -6.65
C LEU A 216 -5.22 -11.90 -7.25
N ASN A 217 -4.68 -11.62 -8.42
CA ASN A 217 -3.60 -12.36 -9.02
C ASN A 217 -2.59 -11.30 -9.47
N LEU A 218 -1.42 -11.26 -8.85
CA LEU A 218 -0.37 -10.26 -9.08
C LEU A 218 0.94 -10.98 -9.41
N GLU A 219 1.46 -10.75 -10.60
CA GLU A 219 2.81 -11.15 -10.97
C GLU A 219 3.77 -9.96 -10.86
N ILE A 220 4.96 -10.20 -10.30
CA ILE A 220 6.02 -9.20 -10.14
C ILE A 220 7.31 -9.75 -10.74
N TRP A 221 7.94 -9.01 -11.65
CA TRP A 221 9.20 -9.43 -12.27
C TRP A 221 10.08 -8.25 -12.63
N ASP A 222 11.39 -8.47 -12.72
CA ASP A 222 12.32 -7.51 -13.34
C ASP A 222 12.33 -7.74 -14.85
N LYS A 223 12.18 -6.69 -15.65
CA LYS A 223 12.08 -6.77 -17.12
C LYS A 223 13.27 -7.44 -17.76
N ALA A 224 14.47 -7.25 -17.21
CA ALA A 224 15.67 -7.91 -17.71
C ALA A 224 15.65 -9.44 -17.52
N ASN A 225 14.72 -9.92 -16.70
CA ASN A 225 14.74 -11.22 -16.04
C ASN A 225 13.30 -11.76 -15.83
N PRO A 226 12.47 -11.89 -16.88
CA PRO A 226 11.03 -12.16 -16.72
C PRO A 226 10.69 -13.53 -16.13
N GLU A 227 11.59 -14.51 -16.25
CA GLU A 227 11.40 -15.85 -15.66
C GLU A 227 11.53 -15.84 -14.12
N ASP A 228 12.26 -14.86 -13.57
CA ASP A 228 12.40 -14.66 -12.14
C ASP A 228 11.24 -13.80 -11.63
N ARG A 229 10.08 -14.43 -11.51
CA ARG A 229 8.85 -13.77 -11.07
C ARG A 229 8.42 -14.20 -9.68
N ILE A 230 7.68 -13.31 -9.01
CA ILE A 230 6.93 -13.58 -7.78
C ILE A 230 5.46 -13.56 -8.15
N HIS A 231 4.69 -14.49 -7.62
CA HIS A 231 3.25 -14.52 -7.84
C HIS A 231 2.51 -14.44 -6.51
N LEU A 232 1.64 -13.43 -6.37
CA LEU A 232 0.81 -13.22 -5.21
C LEU A 232 -0.65 -13.41 -5.58
N SER A 233 -1.37 -14.19 -4.79
CA SER A 233 -2.79 -14.40 -5.03
C SER A 233 -3.58 -14.61 -3.75
N ASN A 234 -4.90 -14.51 -3.86
CA ASN A 234 -5.78 -14.94 -2.79
C ASN A 234 -6.90 -15.84 -3.31
N GLN A 235 -7.27 -16.81 -2.47
CA GLN A 235 -8.41 -17.70 -2.68
C GLN A 235 -9.28 -17.69 -1.43
N GLY A 236 -10.40 -16.95 -1.50
CA GLY A 236 -11.21 -16.70 -0.31
C GLY A 236 -10.36 -15.99 0.74
N LYS A 237 -10.29 -16.53 1.96
CA LYS A 237 -9.49 -16.02 3.08
C LYS A 237 -8.01 -16.49 3.09
N THR A 238 -7.59 -17.21 2.06
CA THR A 238 -6.22 -17.71 1.92
C THR A 238 -5.38 -16.74 1.09
N LEU A 239 -4.21 -16.37 1.59
CA LEU A 239 -3.17 -15.62 0.88
C LEU A 239 -2.06 -16.58 0.45
N GLN A 240 -1.62 -16.49 -0.80
CA GLN A 240 -0.54 -17.33 -1.34
C GLN A 240 0.56 -16.44 -1.93
N PHE A 241 1.78 -16.66 -1.47
CA PHE A 241 2.99 -16.05 -2.00
C PHE A 241 3.81 -17.15 -2.66
N ARG A 242 3.92 -17.11 -3.98
CA ARG A 242 4.74 -18.03 -4.76
C ARG A 242 6.07 -17.36 -5.09
N LEU A 243 7.15 -17.99 -4.67
CA LEU A 243 8.53 -17.62 -4.94
C LEU A 243 9.14 -18.66 -5.87
N PRO A 244 10.12 -18.32 -6.73
CA PRO A 244 10.75 -19.30 -7.60
C PRO A 244 11.31 -20.48 -6.78
N ALA A 245 11.03 -21.71 -7.20
CA ALA A 245 11.60 -22.89 -6.54
C ALA A 245 13.13 -22.95 -6.66
N GLN A 246 13.69 -22.35 -7.73
CA GLN A 246 15.12 -22.26 -7.99
C GLN A 246 15.50 -20.82 -8.36
N PRO A 247 15.59 -19.90 -7.38
CA PRO A 247 15.89 -18.50 -7.66
C PRO A 247 17.32 -18.36 -8.21
N ARG A 248 17.51 -17.52 -9.24
CA ARG A 248 18.86 -17.21 -9.75
C ARG A 248 19.62 -16.40 -8.70
N LYS A 249 20.96 -16.51 -8.68
CA LYS A 249 21.85 -15.85 -7.69
C LYS A 249 21.63 -14.33 -7.51
N GLN A 250 21.10 -13.66 -8.53
CA GLN A 250 20.87 -12.21 -8.54
C GLN A 250 19.36 -11.86 -8.57
N PHE A 251 18.49 -12.79 -8.15
CA PHE A 251 17.04 -12.62 -8.08
C PHE A 251 16.66 -11.30 -7.40
N PHE A 252 16.14 -10.33 -8.15
CA PHE A 252 15.82 -9.00 -7.63
C PHE A 252 16.95 -8.28 -6.88
N GLN A 253 18.23 -8.65 -7.07
CA GLN A 253 19.33 -8.01 -6.33
C GLN A 253 19.62 -6.58 -6.80
N LYS A 254 19.45 -6.30 -8.09
CA LYS A 254 19.63 -4.98 -8.72
C LYS A 254 18.63 -4.79 -9.87
N PRO A 255 17.32 -4.76 -9.59
CA PRO A 255 16.32 -4.64 -10.64
C PRO A 255 16.44 -3.27 -11.33
N ILE A 256 16.15 -3.19 -12.62
CA ILE A 256 16.20 -1.91 -13.36
C ILE A 256 14.79 -1.39 -13.61
N GLU A 257 13.91 -2.29 -14.06
CA GLU A 257 12.52 -1.96 -14.40
C GLU A 257 11.64 -3.10 -13.91
N ILE A 258 10.94 -2.88 -12.79
CA ILE A 258 10.09 -3.88 -12.17
C ILE A 258 8.67 -3.70 -12.71
N HIS A 259 8.10 -4.79 -13.20
CA HIS A 259 6.72 -4.85 -13.66
C HIS A 259 5.85 -5.51 -12.60
N PHE A 260 4.64 -4.99 -12.46
CA PHE A 260 3.57 -5.51 -11.62
C PHE A 260 2.36 -5.69 -12.52
N LEU A 261 1.94 -6.93 -12.77
CA LEU A 261 0.76 -7.24 -13.57
C LEU A 261 -0.31 -7.84 -12.68
N ALA A 262 -1.43 -7.13 -12.57
CA ALA A 262 -2.53 -7.52 -11.71
C ALA A 262 -3.81 -7.82 -12.49
N ASP A 263 -4.41 -8.97 -12.17
CA ASP A 263 -5.82 -9.25 -12.37
C ASP A 263 -6.55 -9.11 -11.03
N ILE A 264 -7.61 -8.31 -11.02
CA ILE A 264 -8.36 -7.94 -9.83
C ILE A 264 -9.86 -8.18 -10.08
N GLU A 265 -10.48 -8.98 -9.24
CA GLU A 265 -11.94 -9.12 -9.15
C GLU A 265 -12.41 -8.59 -7.80
N ILE A 266 -13.44 -7.76 -7.80
CA ILE A 266 -14.08 -7.24 -6.59
C ILE A 266 -15.57 -7.53 -6.69
N ARG A 267 -16.10 -8.22 -5.67
CA ARG A 267 -17.52 -8.55 -5.51
C ARG A 267 -18.09 -7.74 -4.38
N SER A 268 -19.05 -6.86 -4.67
CA SER A 268 -19.67 -6.03 -3.64
C SER A 268 -21.10 -5.69 -3.98
N TYR A 269 -22.01 -5.86 -3.01
CA TYR A 269 -23.45 -5.56 -3.12
C TYR A 269 -24.10 -6.10 -4.40
N GLY A 270 -23.76 -7.33 -4.82
CA GLY A 270 -24.29 -7.95 -6.05
C GLY A 270 -23.68 -7.44 -7.36
N THR A 271 -22.72 -6.51 -7.32
CA THR A 271 -21.87 -6.11 -8.45
C THR A 271 -20.55 -6.85 -8.43
N ILE A 272 -20.06 -7.22 -9.61
CA ILE A 272 -18.74 -7.80 -9.83
C ILE A 272 -17.97 -6.85 -10.75
N ALA A 273 -16.85 -6.32 -10.27
CA ALA A 273 -15.91 -5.54 -11.06
C ALA A 273 -14.66 -6.37 -11.32
N LYS A 274 -14.36 -6.64 -12.59
CA LYS A 274 -13.15 -7.34 -13.03
C LYS A 274 -12.25 -6.38 -13.79
N ILE A 275 -10.98 -6.35 -13.42
CA ILE A 275 -9.92 -5.59 -14.07
C ILE A 275 -8.84 -6.59 -14.42
N GLN A 276 -8.52 -6.72 -15.71
CA GLN A 276 -7.52 -7.66 -16.19
C GLN A 276 -6.33 -6.93 -16.80
N ASN A 277 -5.14 -7.48 -16.60
CA ASN A 277 -3.88 -6.95 -17.10
C ASN A 277 -3.66 -5.47 -16.74
N LEU A 278 -3.90 -5.10 -15.47
CA LEU A 278 -3.50 -3.80 -14.95
C LEU A 278 -2.00 -3.83 -14.69
N GLU A 279 -1.24 -3.03 -15.42
CA GLU A 279 0.22 -3.08 -15.38
C GLU A 279 0.78 -1.77 -14.81
N TYR A 280 1.62 -1.91 -13.79
CA TYR A 280 2.41 -0.84 -13.19
C TYR A 280 3.89 -1.15 -13.38
N VAL A 281 4.66 -0.13 -13.74
CA VAL A 281 6.12 -0.23 -13.89
C VAL A 281 6.78 0.66 -12.85
N LEU A 282 7.84 0.15 -12.23
CA LEU A 282 8.69 0.83 -11.29
C LEU A 282 10.15 0.76 -11.77
N GLN A 283 10.67 1.87 -12.25
CA GLN A 283 12.08 2.01 -12.58
C GLN A 283 12.89 2.30 -11.32
N TYR A 284 13.99 1.58 -11.16
CA TYR A 284 14.89 1.71 -10.03
C TYR A 284 16.29 2.10 -10.49
N TYR A 285 16.83 3.14 -9.85
CA TYR A 285 18.19 3.61 -10.08
C TYR A 285 18.92 3.67 -8.75
N SER A 286 20.10 3.04 -8.69
CA SER A 286 20.92 2.94 -7.48
C SER A 286 22.32 3.45 -7.74
N LEU A 287 22.74 4.48 -6.99
CA LEU A 287 24.09 5.05 -6.99
C LEU A 287 24.75 4.83 -5.63
N ALA A 288 25.98 5.31 -5.39
CA ALA A 288 26.64 5.10 -4.10
C ALA A 288 25.85 5.69 -2.90
N ASN A 289 25.27 6.88 -3.09
CA ASN A 289 24.63 7.67 -2.02
C ASN A 289 23.18 8.07 -2.34
N GLU A 290 22.59 7.53 -3.41
CA GLU A 290 21.22 7.83 -3.83
C GLU A 290 20.52 6.56 -4.32
N ASP A 291 19.27 6.38 -3.89
CA ASP A 291 18.31 5.48 -4.52
C ASP A 291 17.15 6.30 -5.08
N ARG A 292 16.73 5.98 -6.31
CA ARG A 292 15.61 6.64 -6.96
C ARG A 292 14.64 5.62 -7.53
N LEU A 293 13.36 5.82 -7.26
CA LEU A 293 12.25 5.04 -7.80
C LEU A 293 11.36 5.95 -8.64
N LYS A 294 11.00 5.51 -9.84
CA LYS A 294 10.01 6.17 -10.69
C LYS A 294 8.97 5.18 -11.13
N GLY A 295 7.73 5.40 -10.75
CA GLY A 295 6.65 4.46 -11.04
C GLY A 295 5.46 5.08 -11.74
N LYS A 296 4.78 4.30 -12.57
CA LYS A 296 3.54 4.69 -13.24
C LYS A 296 2.76 3.47 -13.71
N PHE A 297 1.45 3.63 -13.84
CA PHE A 297 0.64 2.67 -14.61
C PHE A 297 0.92 2.85 -16.10
N ILE A 298 1.05 1.75 -16.83
CA ILE A 298 1.34 1.76 -18.26
C ILE A 298 0.24 1.14 -19.10
N LYS A 299 -0.60 0.28 -18.50
CA LYS A 299 -1.62 -0.46 -19.22
C LYS A 299 -2.77 -0.85 -18.31
N VAL A 300 -3.95 -0.89 -18.88
CA VAL A 300 -5.09 -1.65 -18.36
C VAL A 300 -5.66 -2.43 -19.53
N GLY A 301 -5.83 -3.75 -19.35
CA GLY A 301 -6.38 -4.63 -20.39
C GLY A 301 -7.90 -4.53 -20.44
N LYS A 302 -8.56 -5.62 -20.06
CA LYS A 302 -10.02 -5.71 -20.09
C LYS A 302 -10.62 -5.25 -18.77
N LYS A 303 -11.80 -4.64 -18.85
CA LYS A 303 -12.62 -4.29 -17.70
C LYS A 303 -14.04 -4.77 -17.94
N GLU A 304 -14.64 -5.36 -16.92
CA GLU A 304 -16.00 -5.84 -16.97
C GLU A 304 -16.68 -5.47 -15.66
N ILE A 305 -17.86 -4.88 -15.75
CA ILE A 305 -18.75 -4.72 -14.59
C ILE A 305 -20.03 -5.43 -14.90
N SER A 306 -20.39 -6.37 -14.03
CA SER A 306 -21.59 -7.19 -14.17
C SER A 306 -22.31 -7.31 -12.83
N GLY A 307 -23.56 -7.80 -12.87
CA GLY A 307 -24.41 -7.98 -11.70
C GLY A 307 -25.44 -6.87 -11.46
N ASN A 308 -26.07 -6.91 -10.28
CA ASN A 308 -27.17 -6.05 -9.85
C ASN A 308 -26.81 -5.43 -8.48
N VAL A 309 -26.88 -4.11 -8.33
CA VAL A 309 -26.62 -3.48 -7.02
C VAL A 309 -27.76 -3.79 -6.06
N LEU A 310 -27.39 -4.05 -4.80
CA LEU A 310 -28.30 -4.49 -3.73
C LEU A 310 -29.06 -5.78 -4.06
N TYR A 311 -28.56 -6.61 -4.98
CA TYR A 311 -29.12 -7.90 -5.39
C TYR A 311 -30.45 -7.87 -6.17
N PHE A 312 -31.11 -6.70 -6.28
CA PHE A 312 -32.39 -6.56 -7.00
C PHE A 312 -32.48 -5.36 -7.94
N ILE A 313 -31.54 -4.39 -7.88
CA ILE A 313 -31.53 -3.25 -8.80
C ILE A 313 -30.63 -3.60 -9.99
N PRO A 314 -31.18 -3.80 -11.21
CA PRO A 314 -30.37 -3.98 -12.40
C PRO A 314 -29.41 -2.83 -12.54
N THR A 315 -28.17 -3.10 -12.94
CA THR A 315 -27.12 -2.07 -13.09
C THR A 315 -27.57 -0.89 -13.98
N GLY A 316 -28.44 -1.14 -14.96
CA GLY A 316 -29.03 -0.10 -15.83
C GLY A 316 -30.04 0.86 -15.17
N ILE A 317 -30.58 0.58 -13.97
CA ILE A 317 -31.48 1.49 -13.24
C ILE A 317 -30.67 2.45 -12.33
N ILE A 318 -29.46 2.06 -11.96
CA ILE A 318 -28.52 2.85 -11.15
C ILE A 318 -27.91 3.99 -11.96
N ASP A 319 -27.93 3.88 -13.29
CA ASP A 319 -27.55 4.92 -14.25
C ASP A 319 -28.29 6.25 -14.02
N PHE A 320 -29.41 6.24 -13.28
CA PHE A 320 -30.15 7.45 -12.91
C PHE A 320 -29.56 8.21 -11.69
N PHE A 321 -28.80 7.52 -10.83
CA PHE A 321 -28.24 8.07 -9.59
C PHE A 321 -26.71 8.19 -9.61
N ILE A 322 -26.04 7.58 -10.59
CA ILE A 322 -24.60 7.73 -10.85
C ILE A 322 -24.46 8.56 -12.14
N PRO A 323 -23.73 9.70 -12.12
CA PRO A 323 -23.47 10.45 -13.35
C PRO A 323 -22.63 9.60 -14.31
N GLY A 324 -23.26 9.11 -15.39
CA GLY A 324 -22.70 8.11 -16.31
C GLY A 324 -22.94 6.68 -15.81
N ASN A 325 -23.22 5.74 -16.72
CA ASN A 325 -23.40 4.34 -16.37
C ASN A 325 -22.18 3.83 -15.58
N MET A 326 -22.34 2.93 -14.60
CA MET A 326 -21.22 2.43 -13.78
C MET A 326 -20.01 2.00 -14.63
N ASN A 327 -20.25 1.37 -15.78
CA ASN A 327 -19.20 1.03 -16.72
C ASN A 327 -18.38 2.25 -17.20
N GLU A 328 -19.05 3.36 -17.50
CA GLU A 328 -18.43 4.62 -17.90
C GLU A 328 -17.62 5.21 -16.73
N TYR A 329 -18.19 5.29 -15.53
CA TYR A 329 -17.48 5.83 -14.36
C TYR A 329 -16.18 5.07 -14.07
N PHE A 330 -16.22 3.72 -14.09
CA PHE A 330 -15.01 2.91 -13.89
C PHE A 330 -14.06 2.99 -15.08
N SER A 331 -14.60 3.10 -16.29
CA SER A 331 -13.81 3.34 -17.50
C SER A 331 -13.00 4.63 -17.38
N ASP A 332 -13.65 5.71 -16.95
CA ASP A 332 -13.03 7.01 -16.72
C ASP A 332 -11.98 6.93 -15.63
N MET A 333 -12.31 6.32 -14.49
CA MET A 333 -11.38 6.18 -13.37
C MET A 333 -10.10 5.43 -13.79
N LEU A 334 -10.23 4.35 -14.55
CA LEU A 334 -9.08 3.60 -15.06
C LEU A 334 -8.32 4.40 -16.14
N THR A 335 -9.03 5.18 -16.95
CA THR A 335 -8.40 6.08 -17.93
C THR A 335 -7.58 7.17 -17.23
N LEU A 336 -8.11 7.77 -16.17
CA LEU A 336 -7.42 8.74 -15.33
C LEU A 336 -6.25 8.12 -14.56
N LEU A 337 -6.34 6.84 -14.18
CA LEU A 337 -5.25 6.11 -13.52
C LEU A 337 -4.07 5.86 -14.48
N VAL A 338 -4.35 5.36 -15.68
CA VAL A 338 -3.33 4.91 -16.63
C VAL A 338 -2.87 6.04 -17.55
N ASN A 339 -3.79 6.68 -18.27
CA ASN A 339 -3.45 7.64 -19.32
C ASN A 339 -3.39 9.08 -18.79
N GLY A 340 -4.28 9.41 -17.84
CA GLY A 340 -4.56 10.79 -17.46
C GLY A 340 -5.23 11.57 -18.59
N THR A 341 -5.69 12.77 -18.28
CA THR A 341 -6.39 13.66 -19.22
C THR A 341 -5.50 14.18 -20.36
N GLN A 342 -4.19 14.17 -20.19
CA GLN A 342 -3.21 14.62 -21.19
C GLN A 342 -2.51 13.46 -21.93
N GLY A 343 -2.84 12.21 -21.63
CA GLY A 343 -2.19 11.04 -22.24
C GLY A 343 -0.72 10.84 -21.87
N LYS A 344 -0.23 11.51 -20.80
CA LYS A 344 1.17 11.47 -20.34
C LYS A 344 1.39 10.56 -19.13
N GLY A 345 0.45 9.68 -18.82
CA GLY A 345 0.47 8.86 -17.62
C GLY A 345 -0.32 9.52 -16.50
N GLY A 346 -1.35 8.84 -16.03
CA GLY A 346 -2.36 9.41 -15.14
C GLY A 346 -1.99 9.40 -13.65
N SER A 347 -1.25 8.39 -13.22
CA SER A 347 -0.72 8.29 -11.86
C SER A 347 0.77 7.98 -11.89
N GLN A 348 1.53 8.77 -11.15
CA GLN A 348 2.99 8.75 -11.16
C GLN A 348 3.53 8.85 -9.73
N LEU A 349 4.64 8.16 -9.50
CA LEU A 349 5.44 8.17 -8.27
C LEU A 349 6.87 8.53 -8.64
N GLU A 350 7.47 9.48 -7.94
CA GLU A 350 8.93 9.66 -7.91
C GLU A 350 9.36 9.72 -6.44
N ALA A 351 10.24 8.80 -6.05
CA ALA A 351 10.85 8.78 -4.73
C ALA A 351 12.38 8.85 -4.87
N VAL A 352 13.01 9.70 -4.06
CA VAL A 352 14.46 9.90 -4.02
C VAL A 352 14.92 9.77 -2.57
N TYR A 353 15.87 8.89 -2.33
CA TYR A 353 16.47 8.63 -1.03
C TYR A 353 17.94 9.03 -1.13
N GLN A 354 18.32 10.14 -0.51
CA GLN A 354 19.68 10.68 -0.57
C GLN A 354 20.37 10.56 0.78
N LYS A 355 21.53 9.91 0.80
CA LYS A 355 22.36 9.76 2.00
C LYS A 355 23.55 10.72 1.94
N LYS A 356 23.69 11.55 2.98
CA LYS A 356 24.81 12.48 3.19
C LYS A 356 25.39 12.25 4.58
N VAL A 357 26.49 11.50 4.66
CA VAL A 357 27.21 11.21 5.91
C VAL A 357 26.27 10.61 6.97
N ASN A 358 25.74 11.43 7.89
CA ASN A 358 24.86 11.05 9.00
C ASN A 358 23.39 11.46 8.80
N LEU A 359 23.02 11.93 7.60
CA LEU A 359 21.65 12.35 7.29
C LEU A 359 21.16 11.65 6.02
N GLN A 360 19.94 11.14 6.08
CA GLN A 360 19.22 10.61 4.94
C GLN A 360 17.97 11.47 4.72
N THR A 361 17.87 12.06 3.53
CA THR A 361 16.68 12.80 3.11
C THR A 361 15.89 11.94 2.14
N ASN A 362 14.64 11.67 2.48
CA ASN A 362 13.71 10.93 1.64
C ASN A 362 12.68 11.90 1.08
N LYS A 363 12.58 12.00 -0.23
CA LYS A 363 11.57 12.82 -0.91
C LYS A 363 10.68 11.93 -1.74
N ILE A 364 9.39 11.88 -1.43
CA ILE A 364 8.39 11.14 -2.18
C ILE A 364 7.41 12.14 -2.78
N THR A 365 7.22 12.05 -4.09
CA THR A 365 6.25 12.86 -4.82
C THR A 365 5.32 11.96 -5.60
N THR A 366 4.02 12.23 -5.54
CA THR A 366 3.02 11.52 -6.34
C THR A 366 2.14 12.50 -7.08
N TYR A 367 1.80 12.15 -8.31
CA TYR A 367 0.81 12.82 -9.11
C TYR A 367 -0.33 11.84 -9.43
N GLY A 368 -1.57 12.31 -9.41
CA GLY A 368 -2.72 11.53 -9.82
C GLY A 368 -3.85 12.40 -10.33
N GLU A 369 -4.78 11.83 -11.09
CA GLU A 369 -6.06 12.44 -11.42
C GLU A 369 -7.20 11.56 -10.93
N ILE A 370 -8.17 12.16 -10.23
CA ILE A 370 -9.29 11.44 -9.61
C ILE A 370 -10.61 12.14 -9.91
N MET A 371 -11.70 11.38 -9.92
CA MET A 371 -13.04 11.95 -10.03
C MET A 371 -13.35 12.84 -8.82
N ARG A 372 -13.89 14.06 -9.05
CA ARG A 372 -14.28 15.00 -7.99
C ARG A 372 -15.48 14.51 -7.20
N LYS A 373 -16.42 13.85 -7.89
CA LYS A 373 -17.54 13.10 -7.32
C LYS A 373 -17.17 11.62 -7.30
N LYS A 374 -17.13 11.02 -6.12
CA LYS A 374 -16.69 9.63 -5.93
C LYS A 374 -17.87 8.70 -5.74
N PHE A 375 -17.88 7.61 -6.49
CA PHE A 375 -18.69 6.43 -6.23
C PHE A 375 -17.85 5.39 -5.46
N SER A 376 -18.47 4.69 -4.50
CA SER A 376 -17.82 3.65 -3.70
C SER A 376 -18.60 2.35 -3.77
N LEU A 377 -17.91 1.27 -4.16
CA LEU A 377 -18.48 -0.08 -4.19
C LEU A 377 -18.70 -0.70 -2.81
N PHE A 378 -18.15 -0.14 -1.73
CA PHE A 378 -18.20 -0.76 -0.40
C PHE A 378 -19.12 -0.04 0.60
N GLY A 379 -20.03 0.83 0.15
CA GLY A 379 -20.80 1.73 1.00
C GLY A 379 -21.46 1.08 2.22
N ASN A 380 -21.09 1.53 3.43
CA ASN A 380 -21.70 1.21 4.73
C ASN A 380 -21.71 -0.28 5.14
N ASP A 381 -20.64 -1.03 4.84
CA ASP A 381 -20.36 -2.34 5.45
C ASP A 381 -19.62 -2.15 6.79
N ASN A 382 -19.90 -3.01 7.79
CA ASN A 382 -19.18 -3.08 9.07
C ASN A 382 -17.67 -3.33 8.88
N SER A 383 -17.26 -3.90 7.73
CA SER A 383 -15.85 -4.02 7.34
C SER A 383 -15.13 -2.68 7.09
N GLN A 384 -15.81 -1.54 7.21
CA GLN A 384 -15.18 -0.22 7.06
C GLN A 384 -14.55 0.33 8.34
N ASP A 385 -14.87 -0.18 9.52
CA ASP A 385 -14.32 0.34 10.77
C ASP A 385 -12.83 0.03 10.93
N ALA A 386 -11.99 1.05 10.72
CA ALA A 386 -10.53 0.94 10.78
C ALA A 386 -9.99 0.73 12.20
N ALA A 387 -10.81 0.90 13.23
CA ALA A 387 -10.43 0.56 14.60
C ALA A 387 -10.37 -0.97 14.82
N GLN A 388 -11.02 -1.76 13.98
CA GLN A 388 -11.20 -3.19 14.23
C GLN A 388 -9.93 -4.02 14.01
N ASP A 389 -8.97 -3.59 13.20
CA ASP A 389 -7.75 -4.35 12.90
C ASP A 389 -6.48 -3.82 13.58
N PHE A 390 -6.60 -2.77 14.40
CA PHE A 390 -5.46 -2.12 15.04
C PHE A 390 -4.61 -3.09 15.88
N ASP A 391 -5.24 -3.92 16.72
CA ASP A 391 -4.55 -4.82 17.64
C ASP A 391 -3.69 -5.86 16.91
N PHE A 392 -4.17 -6.36 15.76
CA PHE A 392 -3.40 -7.26 14.91
C PHE A 392 -2.14 -6.56 14.38
N TYR A 393 -2.30 -5.38 13.78
CA TYR A 393 -1.16 -4.66 13.20
C TYR A 393 -0.15 -4.20 14.25
N ALA A 394 -0.61 -3.75 15.41
CA ALA A 394 0.28 -3.36 16.51
C ALA A 394 1.08 -4.57 17.05
N SER A 395 0.44 -5.74 17.15
CA SER A 395 1.11 -6.98 17.56
C SER A 395 2.11 -7.46 16.50
N TRP A 396 1.73 -7.36 15.23
CA TRP A 396 2.57 -7.75 14.10
C TRP A 396 3.80 -6.84 13.98
N GLU A 397 3.61 -5.51 14.07
CA GLU A 397 4.69 -4.51 14.13
C GLU A 397 5.68 -4.84 15.26
N SER A 398 5.18 -5.15 16.45
CA SER A 398 6.03 -5.54 17.58
C SER A 398 6.86 -6.79 17.29
N ALA A 399 6.29 -7.77 16.59
CA ALA A 399 7.01 -8.99 16.18
C ALA A 399 8.09 -8.70 15.12
N MET A 400 7.80 -7.84 14.14
CA MET A 400 8.79 -7.39 13.15
C MET A 400 9.95 -6.64 13.78
N LEU A 401 9.67 -5.72 14.71
CA LEU A 401 10.70 -4.96 15.40
C LEU A 401 11.63 -5.84 16.25
N LYS A 402 11.14 -6.97 16.78
CA LYS A 402 11.98 -7.95 17.49
C LYS A 402 13.00 -8.61 16.56
N ASP A 403 12.60 -8.97 15.34
CA ASP A 403 13.52 -9.57 14.36
C ASP A 403 14.62 -8.57 13.95
N LEU A 404 14.24 -7.30 13.75
CA LEU A 404 15.19 -6.26 13.37
C LEU A 404 16.15 -5.90 14.51
N LYS A 405 15.68 -5.85 15.76
CA LYS A 405 16.52 -5.60 16.93
C LYS A 405 17.46 -6.77 17.26
N GLY A 406 17.02 -7.99 16.96
CA GLY A 406 17.66 -9.23 17.40
C GLY A 406 17.31 -9.60 18.83
N ALA A 407 17.53 -10.87 19.19
CA ALA A 407 17.42 -11.32 20.57
C ALA A 407 18.48 -10.57 21.41
N THR A 408 18.03 -9.67 22.29
CA THR A 408 18.87 -9.17 23.37
C THR A 408 19.25 -10.37 24.23
N SER A 409 20.49 -10.84 24.11
CA SER A 409 21.12 -11.65 25.15
C SER A 409 21.15 -10.80 26.41
N HIS A 410 20.21 -11.08 27.31
CA HIS A 410 20.30 -10.63 28.71
C HIS A 410 21.45 -11.34 29.41
#